data_AF-A0AAD8Y7Z4-F1
#
_entry.id   AF-A0AAD8Y7Z4-F1
#
_cell.length_a   1.000
_cell.length_b   1.000
_cell.length_c   1.000
_cell.angle_alpha   90.00
_cell.angle_beta   90.00
_cell.angle_gamma   90.00
#
_symmetry.space_group_name_H-M   'P 1'
#
loop_
_entity.id
_entity.type
_entity.pdbx_description
1 polymer ?
#
loop_
_entity_poly.entity_id
_entity_poly.type
_entity_poly.pdbx_seq_one_letter_code
_entity_poly.pdbx_strand_id
1 'polypeptide(L)'
;MGEETLNAMVSETLCVLPRLTRTFSNIIYRKTKGNPLFVSQLMLALSKKRLLFPSLSRRRWEWDNEKIMSQKLPDDVAVFFTQSI
;
A
#
# COMPACT_ATOMS: atom_id res chain seq x y z
N MET A 1 -9.97 4.44 8.98
CA MET A 1 -10.41 4.64 7.58
C MET A 1 -11.02 3.33 7.09
N GLY A 2 -12.15 3.34 6.38
CA GLY A 2 -12.73 2.11 5.82
C GLY A 2 -11.92 1.56 4.63
N GLU A 3 -12.08 0.28 4.31
CA GLU A 3 -11.41 -0.38 3.17
C GLU A 3 -11.73 0.32 1.84
N GLU A 4 -12.98 0.74 1.65
CA GLU A 4 -13.44 1.46 0.48
C GLU A 4 -12.79 2.84 0.33
N THR A 5 -12.69 3.59 1.42
CA THR A 5 -12.06 4.91 1.43
C THR A 5 -10.56 4.79 1.17
N LEU A 6 -9.91 3.77 1.75
CA LEU A 6 -8.50 3.49 1.49
C LEU A 6 -8.27 3.09 0.03
N ASN A 7 -9.16 2.29 -0.54
CA ASN A 7 -9.11 1.94 -1.96
C ASN A 7 -9.26 3.17 -2.87
N ALA A 8 -10.18 4.08 -2.55
CA ALA A 8 -10.34 5.34 -3.28
C ALA A 8 -9.06 6.19 -3.22
N MET A 9 -8.49 6.37 -2.04
CA MET A 9 -7.24 7.11 -1.85
C MET A 9 -6.06 6.49 -2.64
N VAL A 10 -5.92 5.17 -2.61
CA VAL A 10 -4.90 4.44 -3.37
C VAL A 10 -5.14 4.55 -4.88
N SER A 11 -6.40 4.45 -5.30
CA SER A 11 -6.83 4.62 -6.69
C SER A 11 -6.48 6.01 -7.23
N GLU A 12 -6.75 7.06 -6.47
CA GLU A 12 -6.39 8.44 -6.82
C GLU A 12 -4.87 8.63 -6.84
N THR A 13 -4.16 8.14 -5.82
CA THR A 13 -2.70 8.27 -5.71
C THR A 13 -1.97 7.60 -6.87
N LEU A 14 -2.44 6.43 -7.29
CA LEU A 14 -1.84 5.67 -8.40
C LEU A 14 -2.45 6.01 -9.75
N CYS A 15 -3.50 6.84 -9.80
CA CYS A 15 -4.28 7.09 -11.02
C CYS A 15 -4.69 5.77 -11.72
N VAL A 16 -5.10 4.77 -10.92
CA VAL A 16 -5.55 3.46 -11.41
C VAL A 16 -6.98 3.23 -10.93
N LEU A 17 -7.81 2.60 -11.76
CA LEU A 17 -9.20 2.28 -11.43
C LEU A 17 -9.34 1.56 -10.08
N PRO A 18 -10.32 1.94 -9.25
CA PRO A 18 -10.51 1.40 -7.89
C PRO A 18 -10.80 -0.11 -7.90
N ARG A 19 -11.28 -0.65 -9.02
CA ARG A 19 -11.49 -2.09 -9.21
C ARG A 19 -10.17 -2.87 -9.27
N LEU A 20 -9.12 -2.28 -9.81
CA LEU A 20 -7.80 -2.91 -9.95
C LEU A 20 -6.96 -2.74 -8.70
N THR A 21 -7.07 -1.60 -8.03
CA THR A 21 -6.39 -1.34 -6.76
C THR A 21 -7.01 -2.08 -5.58
N ARG A 22 -8.19 -2.69 -5.72
CA ARG A 22 -8.92 -3.35 -4.63
C ARG A 22 -8.11 -4.44 -3.92
N THR A 23 -7.40 -5.27 -4.67
CA THR A 23 -6.54 -6.33 -4.10
C THR A 23 -5.37 -5.72 -3.35
N PHE A 24 -4.73 -4.71 -3.93
CA PHE A 24 -3.61 -3.99 -3.33
C PHE A 24 -4.03 -3.21 -2.08
N SER A 25 -5.18 -2.53 -2.14
CA SER A 25 -5.76 -1.77 -1.04
C SER A 25 -6.12 -2.67 0.13
N ASN A 26 -6.65 -3.87 -0.13
CA ASN A 26 -6.93 -4.84 0.93
C ASN A 26 -5.64 -5.32 1.61
N ILE A 27 -4.57 -5.57 0.86
CA ILE A 27 -3.26 -5.94 1.44
C ILE A 27 -2.72 -4.81 2.33
N ILE A 28 -2.78 -3.56 1.84
CA ILE A 28 -2.39 -2.39 2.62
C ILE A 28 -3.26 -2.28 3.87
N TYR A 29 -4.58 -2.34 3.74
CA TYR A 29 -5.51 -2.23 4.86
C TYR A 29 -5.27 -3.31 5.92
N ARG A 30 -5.01 -4.56 5.52
CA ARG A 30 -4.69 -5.63 6.46
C ARG A 30 -3.40 -5.37 7.24
N LYS A 31 -2.41 -4.72 6.60
CA LYS A 31 -1.13 -4.37 7.22
C LYS A 31 -1.21 -3.09 8.07
N THR A 32 -2.01 -2.11 7.67
CA THR A 32 -2.09 -0.79 8.33
C THR A 32 -3.31 -0.61 9.22
N LYS A 33 -4.25 -1.57 9.20
CA LYS A 33 -5.56 -1.53 9.86
C LYS A 33 -6.38 -0.27 9.53
N GLY A 34 -6.16 0.31 8.34
CA GLY A 34 -6.86 1.52 7.91
C GLY A 34 -6.39 2.80 8.61
N ASN A 35 -5.16 2.83 9.12
CA ASN A 35 -4.55 4.04 9.64
C ASN A 35 -3.86 4.82 8.49
N PRO A 36 -4.30 6.06 8.18
CA PRO A 36 -3.79 6.82 7.04
C PRO A 36 -2.29 7.16 7.13
N LEU A 37 -1.74 7.33 8.33
CA LEU A 37 -0.30 7.60 8.49
C LEU A 37 0.55 6.39 8.06
N PHE A 38 0.13 5.19 8.46
CA PHE A 38 0.81 3.95 8.08
C PHE A 38 0.61 3.61 6.61
N VAL A 39 -0.53 3.97 6.01
CA VAL A 39 -0.75 3.83 4.57
C VAL A 39 0.28 4.66 3.81
N SER A 40 0.42 5.94 4.13
CA SER A 40 1.39 6.82 3.48
C SER A 40 2.84 6.34 3.66
N GLN A 41 3.23 5.91 4.87
CA GLN A 41 4.56 5.34 5.10
C GLN A 41 4.79 4.05 4.30
N LEU A 42 3.81 3.15 4.28
CA LEU A 42 3.92 1.90 3.54
C LEU A 42 4.04 2.16 2.04
N MET A 43 3.20 3.03 1.47
CA MET A 43 3.28 3.39 0.04
C MET A 43 4.64 4.00 -0.31
N LEU A 44 5.18 4.87 0.55
CA LEU A 44 6.52 5.43 0.37
C LEU A 44 7.61 4.33 0.40
N ALA A 45 7.52 3.40 1.35
CA ALA A 45 8.46 2.30 1.47
C ALA A 45 8.39 1.35 0.26
N LEU A 46 7.19 1.06 -0.25
CA LEU A 46 6.99 0.25 -1.46
C LEU A 46 7.59 0.91 -2.70
N SER A 47 7.42 2.23 -2.83
CA SER A 47 8.06 3.03 -3.89
C SER A 47 9.60 2.98 -3.77
N LYS A 48 10.15 3.19 -2.57
CA LYS A 48 11.61 3.09 -2.32
C LYS A 48 12.16 1.70 -2.65
N LYS A 49 11.41 0.64 -2.35
CA LYS A 49 11.81 -0.75 -2.64
C LYS A 49 11.54 -1.18 -4.09
N ARG A 50 11.08 -0.27 -4.96
CA ARG A 50 10.66 -0.55 -6.35
C ARG A 50 9.65 -1.70 -6.45
N LEU A 51 8.82 -1.86 -5.42
CA LEU A 51 7.69 -2.80 -5.45
C LEU A 51 6.42 -2.14 -6.00
N LEU A 52 6.43 -0.81 -6.03
CA LEU A 52 5.45 0.03 -6.66
C LEU A 52 6.23 0.96 -7.61
N PHE A 53 6.03 0.82 -8.91
CA PHE A 53 6.77 1.59 -9.91
C PHE A 53 5.88 1.98 -11.09
N PRO A 54 6.13 3.16 -11.69
CA PRO A 54 5.49 3.53 -12.94
C PRO A 54 6.09 2.70 -14.07
N SER A 55 5.27 1.85 -14.68
CA SER A 55 5.66 1.10 -15.87
C SER A 55 5.54 1.98 -17.10
N LEU A 56 6.68 2.29 -17.72
CA LEU A 56 6.73 3.08 -18.95
C LEU A 56 6.08 2.34 -20.12
N SER A 57 6.21 1.00 -20.16
CA SER A 57 5.64 0.16 -21.22
C SER A 57 4.11 0.18 -21.23
N ARG A 58 3.47 0.22 -20.05
CA ARG A 58 2.01 0.23 -19.92
C ARG A 58 1.42 1.61 -19.59
N ARG A 59 2.28 2.64 -19.43
CA ARG A 59 1.94 3.96 -18.87
C ARG A 59 1.03 3.86 -17.65
N ARG A 60 1.32 2.93 -16.75
CA ARG A 60 0.51 2.66 -15.56
C ARG A 60 1.40 2.28 -14.40
N TRP A 61 0.93 2.55 -13.19
CA TRP A 61 1.53 1.97 -12.00
C TRP A 61 1.38 0.46 -12.00
N GLU A 62 2.51 -0.23 -11.84
CA GLU A 62 2.58 -1.65 -11.63
C GLU A 62 3.10 -1.92 -10.22
N TRP A 63 2.59 -3.01 -9.64
CA TRP A 63 2.98 -3.45 -8.31
C TRP A 63 2.93 -4.97 -8.23
N ASP A 64 3.79 -5.50 -7.36
CA ASP A 64 3.97 -6.94 -7.20
C ASP A 64 3.32 -7.41 -5.90
N ASN A 65 2.07 -7.88 -5.99
CA ASN A 65 1.26 -8.24 -4.80
C ASN A 65 1.95 -9.31 -3.94
N GLU A 66 2.65 -10.27 -4.56
CA GLU A 66 3.34 -11.33 -3.83
C GLU A 66 4.51 -10.77 -3.01
N LYS A 67 5.33 -9.91 -3.62
CA LYS A 67 6.43 -9.23 -2.91
C LYS A 67 5.92 -8.27 -1.85
N ILE A 68 4.80 -7.58 -2.09
CA ILE A 68 4.17 -6.68 -1.10
C ILE A 68 3.61 -7.48 0.07
N MET A 69 3.03 -8.65 -0.18
CA MET A 69 2.54 -9.54 0.87
C MET A 69 3.69 -10.09 1.72
N SER A 70 4.75 -10.56 1.05
CA SER A 70 5.97 -11.09 1.67
C SER A 70 6.86 -10.02 2.31
N GLN A 71 6.65 -8.75 1.98
CA GLN A 71 7.28 -7.62 2.64
C GLN A 71 6.80 -7.57 4.10
N LYS A 72 7.72 -7.77 5.05
CA LYS A 72 7.50 -7.28 6.42
C LYS A 72 7.23 -5.78 6.33
N LEU A 73 6.24 -5.32 7.10
CA LEU A 73 6.02 -3.89 7.32
C LEU A 73 7.39 -3.26 7.61
N PRO A 74 7.69 -2.07 7.05
CA PRO A 74 8.88 -1.34 7.45
C PRO A 74 8.96 -1.33 8.97
N ASP A 75 10.14 -1.54 9.52
CA ASP A 75 10.34 -1.67 10.98
C ASP A 75 9.71 -0.46 11.72
N ASP A 76 9.78 0.74 11.13
CA ASP A 76 9.10 1.97 11.57
C ASP A 76 7.59 1.83 11.82
N VAL A 77 6.89 1.03 11.02
CA VAL A 77 5.44 0.83 11.15
C VAL A 77 5.13 -0.34 12.09
N ALA A 78 6.00 -1.35 12.13
CA ALA A 78 5.89 -2.47 13.05
C ALA A 78 6.13 -2.03 14.50
N VAL A 79 7.05 -1.09 14.73
CA VAL A 79 7.30 -0.46 16.04
C VAL A 79 6.02 0.11 16.65
N PHE A 80 5.14 0.68 15.82
CA PHE A 80 3.86 1.22 16.27
C PHE A 80 2.83 0.16 16.69
N PHE A 81 2.94 -1.07 16.17
CA PHE A 81 2.12 -2.19 16.64
C PHE A 81 2.70 -2.86 17.88
N THR A 82 4.01 -2.71 18.14
CA THR A 82 4.69 -3.30 19.32
C THR A 82 4.72 -2.42 20.56
N GLN A 83 4.27 -1.16 20.48
CA GLN A 83 4.19 -0.24 21.63
C GLN A 83 2.82 -0.25 22.34
N SER A 84 1.97 -1.24 22.07
CA SER A 84 0.76 -1.50 22.87
C SER A 84 0.80 -2.93 23.41
N ILE A 85 1.73 -3.17 24.34
CA ILE A 85 1.64 -4.23 25.35
C ILE A 85 1.71 -3.55 26.71
#